data_AF-A0A7C3YIR9-F1
#
_entry.id   AF-A0A7C3YIR9-F1
#
_cell.length_a   1.000
_cell.length_b   1.000
_cell.length_c   1.000
_cell.angle_alpha   90.00
_cell.angle_beta   90.00
_cell.angle_gamma   90.00
#
_symmetry.space_group_name_H-M   'P 1'
#
loop_
_entity.id
_entity.type
_entity.pdbx_description
1 polymer ?
#
loop_
_entity_poly.entity_id
_entity_poly.type
_entity_poly.pdbx_seq_one_letter_code
_entity_poly.pdbx_strand_id
1 'polypeptide(L)'
;IPKLIVTLLSFTYRYIFVFQDEFQSMSRAKESRSYRRKRWLNFKTLANMVGVLFIRAYERGERVYLAMCSRGFEGSVKTIQDMDLTKGDIYFLSTIVIILALIRILGEWTTYLL
;
A
#
# COMPACT_ATOMS: atom_id res chain seq x y z
N ILE A 1 -1.10 -16.60 -0.50
CA ILE A 1 -1.62 -15.41 -1.21
C ILE A 1 -1.07 -15.41 -2.64
N PRO A 2 -1.86 -15.06 -3.68
CA PRO A 2 -1.38 -14.98 -5.06
C PRO A 2 -0.22 -13.98 -5.22
N LYS A 3 0.89 -14.40 -5.86
CA LYS A 3 2.10 -13.57 -6.08
C LYS A 3 1.81 -12.27 -6.85
N LEU A 4 0.79 -12.30 -7.70
CA LEU A 4 0.30 -11.13 -8.44
C LEU A 4 -0.19 -10.02 -7.50
N ILE A 5 -1.00 -10.37 -6.48
CA ILE A 5 -1.55 -9.40 -5.53
C ILE A 5 -0.42 -8.75 -4.75
N VAL A 6 0.56 -9.55 -4.29
CA VAL A 6 1.74 -9.03 -3.57
C VAL A 6 2.50 -8.03 -4.44
N THR A 7 2.74 -8.38 -5.71
CA THR A 7 3.44 -7.52 -6.67
C THR A 7 2.68 -6.20 -6.91
N LEU A 8 1.38 -6.26 -7.17
CA LEU A 8 0.53 -5.09 -7.34
C LEU A 8 0.54 -4.19 -6.10
N LEU A 9 0.52 -4.79 -4.91
CA LEU A 9 0.51 -4.06 -3.65
C LEU A 9 1.87 -3.41 -3.37
N SER A 10 2.98 -4.10 -3.67
CA SER A 10 4.33 -3.53 -3.59
C SER A 10 4.51 -2.33 -4.53
N PHE A 11 4.00 -2.41 -5.76
CA PHE A 11 4.01 -1.25 -6.66
C PHE A 11 3.12 -0.13 -6.15
N THR A 12 1.91 -0.44 -5.71
CA THR A 12 1.00 0.56 -5.11
C THR A 12 1.66 1.28 -3.94
N TYR A 13 2.29 0.55 -3.01
CA TYR A 13 3.00 1.12 -1.87
C TYR A 13 4.17 2.01 -2.30
N ARG A 14 4.96 1.59 -3.30
CA ARG A 14 6.08 2.39 -3.79
C ARG A 14 5.62 3.67 -4.50
N TYR A 15 4.51 3.61 -5.25
CA TYR A 15 4.05 4.72 -6.08
C TYR A 15 3.06 5.65 -5.38
N ILE A 16 2.45 5.26 -4.26
CA ILE A 16 1.49 6.12 -3.54
C ILE A 16 2.11 7.45 -3.12
N PHE A 17 3.36 7.44 -2.65
CA PHE A 17 4.09 8.64 -2.27
C PHE A 17 4.39 9.53 -3.48
N VAL A 18 4.75 8.93 -4.61
CA VAL A 18 5.00 9.67 -5.87
C VAL A 18 3.71 10.35 -6.34
N PHE A 19 2.58 9.65 -6.32
CA PHE A 19 1.29 10.24 -6.71
C PHE A 19 0.80 11.29 -5.71
N GLN A 20 1.09 11.12 -4.43
CA GLN A 20 0.79 12.11 -3.40
C GLN A 20 1.57 13.41 -3.64
N ASP A 21 2.86 13.34 -3.92
CA ASP A 21 3.69 14.50 -4.22
C ASP A 21 3.22 15.23 -5.48
N GLU A 22 2.90 14.47 -6.53
CA GLU A 22 2.35 14.99 -7.78
C GLU A 22 1.01 15.73 -7.53
N PHE A 23 0.12 15.12 -6.75
CA PHE A 23 -1.16 15.70 -6.38
C PHE A 23 -0.99 16.98 -5.54
N GLN A 24 -0.10 16.98 -4.57
CA GLN A 24 0.22 18.17 -3.76
C GLN A 24 0.81 19.29 -4.61
N SER A 25 1.67 18.97 -5.58
CA SER A 25 2.20 19.94 -6.54
C SER A 25 1.07 20.59 -7.36
N MET A 26 0.15 19.77 -7.89
CA MET A 26 -1.03 20.28 -8.60
C MET A 26 -1.94 21.13 -7.71
N SER A 27 -2.14 20.75 -6.44
CA SER A 27 -2.93 21.53 -5.49
C SER A 27 -2.30 22.89 -5.21
N ARG A 28 -0.98 22.94 -4.97
CA ARG A 28 -0.23 24.20 -4.79
C ARG A 28 -0.34 25.09 -6.02
N ALA A 29 -0.13 24.54 -7.21
CA ALA A 29 -0.28 25.29 -8.46
C ALA A 29 -1.70 25.85 -8.66
N LYS A 30 -2.73 25.08 -8.27
CA LYS A 30 -4.12 25.53 -8.28
C LYS A 30 -4.35 26.68 -7.30
N GLU A 31 -3.85 26.58 -6.08
CA GLU A 31 -3.95 27.62 -5.05
C GLU A 31 -3.24 28.90 -5.47
N SER A 32 -2.04 28.81 -6.05
CA SER A 32 -1.31 29.98 -6.58
C SER A 32 -2.05 30.69 -7.71
N ARG A 33 -2.80 29.96 -8.56
CA ARG A 33 -3.53 30.54 -9.70
C ARG A 33 -4.92 31.06 -9.33
N SER A 34 -5.50 30.62 -8.22
CA SER A 34 -6.90 30.93 -7.89
C SER A 34 -7.05 31.36 -6.44
N TYR A 35 -7.04 32.67 -6.20
CA TYR A 35 -7.46 33.26 -4.94
C TYR A 35 -8.98 33.10 -4.78
N ARG A 36 -9.40 32.19 -3.89
CA ARG A 36 -10.75 32.12 -3.28
C ARG A 36 -11.92 31.97 -4.30
N ARG A 37 -12.21 30.73 -4.74
CA ARG A 37 -13.37 30.44 -5.62
C ARG A 37 -14.37 29.43 -5.03
N LYS A 38 -15.66 29.64 -5.34
CA LYS A 38 -16.86 28.94 -4.83
C LYS A 38 -16.72 27.41 -4.81
N ARG A 39 -17.29 26.76 -3.78
CA ARG A 39 -17.19 25.32 -3.47
C ARG A 39 -17.55 24.37 -4.64
N TRP A 40 -18.45 24.78 -5.53
CA TRP A 40 -18.84 24.01 -6.74
C TRP A 40 -17.77 23.98 -7.84
N LEU A 41 -17.02 25.06 -8.03
CA LEU A 41 -15.90 25.11 -9.00
C LEU A 41 -14.71 24.27 -8.53
N ASN A 42 -14.63 23.97 -7.22
CA ASN A 42 -13.59 23.13 -6.66
C ASN A 42 -13.74 21.66 -7.05
N PHE A 43 -14.98 21.13 -7.17
CA PHE A 43 -15.19 19.75 -7.58
C PHE A 43 -14.79 19.49 -9.04
N LYS A 44 -15.17 20.38 -9.97
CA LYS A 44 -14.75 20.27 -11.39
C LYS A 44 -13.22 20.30 -11.52
N THR A 45 -12.57 21.19 -10.78
CA THR A 45 -11.11 21.30 -10.81
C THR A 45 -10.44 20.07 -10.17
N LEU A 46 -11.01 19.53 -9.09
CA LEU A 46 -10.54 18.29 -8.47
C LEU A 46 -10.67 17.10 -9.42
N ALA A 47 -11.82 16.95 -10.09
CA ALA A 47 -12.04 15.91 -11.09
C ALA A 47 -11.02 16.00 -12.23
N ASN A 48 -10.71 17.21 -12.71
CA ASN A 48 -9.66 17.41 -13.71
C ASN A 48 -8.27 17.00 -13.19
N MET A 49 -7.91 17.38 -11.96
CA MET A 49 -6.63 16.98 -11.36
C MET A 49 -6.52 15.46 -11.22
N VAL A 50 -7.60 14.80 -10.78
CA VAL A 50 -7.65 13.34 -10.68
C VAL A 50 -7.55 12.69 -12.07
N GLY A 51 -8.24 13.22 -13.08
CA GLY A 51 -8.15 12.72 -14.45
C GLY A 51 -6.74 12.81 -15.02
N VAL A 52 -6.06 13.94 -14.82
CA VAL A 52 -4.65 14.09 -15.23
C VAL A 52 -3.74 13.14 -14.46
N LEU A 53 -3.95 12.99 -13.14
CA LEU A 53 -3.16 12.06 -12.31
C LEU A 53 -3.33 10.62 -12.78
N PHE A 54 -4.56 10.23 -13.14
CA PHE A 54 -4.89 8.89 -13.63
C PHE A 54 -4.16 8.58 -14.95
N ILE A 55 -4.18 9.51 -15.91
CA ILE A 55 -3.45 9.35 -17.18
C ILE A 55 -1.94 9.19 -16.91
N ARG A 56 -1.35 10.06 -16.09
CA ARG A 56 0.07 9.99 -15.73
C ARG A 56 0.43 8.68 -15.03
N ALA A 57 -0.44 8.20 -14.14
CA ALA A 57 -0.26 6.94 -13.44
C ALA A 57 -0.30 5.75 -14.41
N TYR A 58 -1.24 5.76 -15.37
CA TYR A 58 -1.36 4.73 -16.41
C TYR A 58 -0.11 4.68 -17.30
N GLU A 59 0.29 5.82 -17.88
CA GLU A 59 1.51 5.92 -18.72
C GLU A 59 2.77 5.51 -17.97
N ARG A 60 2.84 5.80 -16.66
CA ARG A 60 3.96 5.36 -15.83
C ARG A 60 3.91 3.85 -15.58
N GLY A 61 2.74 3.28 -15.34
CA GLY A 61 2.54 1.85 -15.20
C GLY A 61 2.97 1.09 -16.46
N GLU A 62 2.55 1.56 -17.62
CA GLU A 62 2.95 0.99 -18.92
C GLU A 62 4.46 1.06 -19.12
N ARG A 63 5.09 2.21 -18.88
CA ARG A 63 6.55 2.35 -18.97
C ARG A 63 7.30 1.40 -18.04
N VAL A 64 6.82 1.20 -16.82
CA VAL A 64 7.41 0.27 -15.87
C VAL A 64 7.22 -1.16 -16.34
N TYR A 65 6.04 -1.51 -16.84
CA TYR A 65 5.77 -2.83 -17.41
C TYR A 65 6.68 -3.15 -18.60
N LEU A 66 6.81 -2.24 -19.55
CA LEU A 66 7.71 -2.40 -20.69
C LEU A 66 9.17 -2.55 -20.24
N ALA A 67 9.62 -1.76 -19.25
CA ALA A 67 10.96 -1.89 -18.67
C ALA A 67 11.16 -3.23 -17.95
N MET A 68 10.11 -3.80 -17.34
CA MET A 68 10.14 -5.14 -16.76
C MET A 68 10.28 -6.19 -17.86
N CYS A 69 9.48 -6.11 -18.92
CA CYS A 69 9.58 -7.00 -20.08
C CYS A 69 10.99 -7.00 -20.69
N SER A 70 11.61 -5.82 -20.89
CA SER A 70 12.97 -5.72 -21.40
C SER A 70 14.04 -6.34 -20.50
N ARG A 71 13.76 -6.50 -19.20
CA ARG A 71 14.65 -7.15 -18.22
C ARG A 71 14.37 -8.66 -18.05
N GLY A 72 13.50 -9.24 -18.89
CA GLY A 72 13.15 -10.66 -18.82
C GLY A 72 12.07 -10.98 -17.79
N PHE A 73 11.04 -10.14 -17.68
CA PHE A 73 9.93 -10.39 -16.75
C PHE A 73 9.05 -11.58 -17.19
N GLU A 74 9.05 -12.64 -16.38
CA GLU A 74 8.28 -13.89 -16.61
C GLU A 74 6.94 -13.92 -15.83
N GLY A 75 6.38 -12.77 -15.48
CA GLY A 75 5.09 -12.70 -14.76
C GLY A 75 5.20 -12.74 -13.23
N SER A 76 6.40 -12.77 -12.66
CA SER A 76 6.61 -12.57 -11.23
C SER A 76 7.82 -11.68 -10.95
N VAL A 77 7.66 -10.74 -10.02
CA VAL A 77 8.78 -9.91 -9.55
C VAL A 77 9.57 -10.76 -8.56
N LYS A 78 10.84 -11.04 -8.88
CA LYS A 78 11.77 -11.69 -7.96
C LYS A 78 12.10 -10.71 -6.85
N THR A 79 11.59 -10.96 -5.64
CA THR A 79 11.96 -10.22 -4.43
C THR A 79 13.40 -10.58 -4.08
N ILE A 80 14.29 -9.59 -3.97
CA ILE A 80 15.72 -9.78 -3.66
C ILE A 80 15.96 -9.88 -2.14
N GLN A 81 14.95 -9.53 -1.33
CA GLN A 81 15.01 -9.69 0.13
C GLN A 81 14.48 -11.05 0.54
N ASP A 82 15.39 -11.91 0.97
CA ASP A 82 15.07 -13.03 1.84
C ASP A 82 14.56 -12.45 3.17
N MET A 83 13.32 -12.80 3.54
CA MET A 83 12.79 -12.46 4.86
C MET A 83 13.44 -13.39 5.88
N ASP A 84 14.58 -12.98 6.43
CA ASP A 84 15.23 -13.72 7.50
C ASP A 84 14.41 -13.63 8.79
N LEU A 85 14.00 -14.79 9.31
CA LEU A 85 13.36 -14.94 10.62
C LEU A 85 14.28 -14.37 11.70
N THR A 86 13.95 -13.17 12.15
CA THR A 86 14.72 -12.47 13.18
C THR A 86 14.36 -13.05 14.55
N LYS A 87 15.34 -13.17 15.45
CA LYS A 87 15.13 -13.72 16.82
C LYS A 87 14.03 -13.02 17.61
N GLY A 88 13.76 -11.74 17.30
CA GLY A 88 12.64 -10.98 17.87
C GLY A 88 11.26 -11.50 17.46
N ASP A 89 11.12 -12.05 16.25
CA ASP A 89 9.87 -12.65 15.76
C ASP A 89 9.56 -13.96 16.51
N ILE A 90 10.60 -14.73 16.84
CA ILE A 90 10.48 -15.95 17.65
C ILE A 90 10.03 -15.64 19.08
N TYR A 91 10.58 -14.61 19.71
CA TYR A 91 10.16 -14.21 21.06
C TYR A 91 8.73 -13.65 21.09
N PHE A 92 8.35 -12.92 20.04
CA PHE A 92 6.99 -12.42 19.89
C PHE A 92 5.98 -13.57 19.72
N LEU A 93 6.31 -14.55 18.86
CA LEU A 93 5.50 -15.74 18.65
C LEU A 93 5.37 -16.60 19.92
N SER A 94 6.47 -16.83 20.63
CA SER A 94 6.43 -17.62 21.87
C SER A 94 5.56 -16.96 22.93
N THR A 95 5.65 -15.63 23.08
CA THR A 95 4.84 -14.87 24.02
C THR A 95 3.35 -14.98 23.71
N ILE A 96 2.97 -14.86 22.42
CA ILE A 96 1.58 -15.03 21.97
C ILE A 96 1.05 -16.43 22.28
N VAL A 97 1.84 -17.47 21.99
CA VAL A 97 1.43 -18.86 22.23
C VAL A 97 1.21 -19.12 23.72
N ILE A 98 2.08 -18.59 24.59
CA ILE A 98 1.95 -18.71 26.05
C ILE A 98 0.66 -18.03 26.54
N ILE A 99 0.37 -16.83 26.06
CA ILE A 99 -0.85 -16.09 26.44
C ILE A 99 -2.11 -16.84 26.00
N LEU A 100 -2.15 -17.36 24.77
CA LEU A 100 -3.29 -18.14 24.28
C LEU A 100 -3.47 -19.45 25.07
N ALA A 101 -2.38 -20.12 25.42
CA ALA A 101 -2.44 -21.32 26.26
C ALA A 101 -3.01 -21.01 27.66
N LEU A 102 -2.59 -19.92 28.29
CA LEU A 102 -3.12 -19.47 29.57
C LEU A 102 -4.61 -19.16 29.49
N ILE A 103 -5.06 -18.47 28.44
CA ILE A 103 -6.49 -18.17 28.23
C ILE A 103 -7.30 -19.45 28.05
N ARG A 104 -6.78 -20.43 27.30
CA ARG A 104 -7.46 -21.71 27.05
C ARG A 104 -7.60 -22.53 28.32
N ILE A 105 -6.53 -22.58 29.11
CA ILE A 105 -6.51 -23.25 30.42
C ILE A 105 -7.53 -22.59 31.35
N LEU A 106 -7.46 -21.27 31.52
CA LEU A 106 -8.39 -20.52 32.38
C LEU A 106 -9.85 -20.66 31.93
N GLY A 107 -10.12 -20.74 30.63
CA GLY A 107 -11.44 -20.98 30.07
C GLY A 107 -11.98 -22.39 30.35
N GLU A 108 -11.14 -23.41 30.30
CA GLU A 108 -11.54 -24.77 30.70
C GLU A 108 -11.84 -24.83 32.20
N TRP A 109 -10.98 -24.25 33.05
CA TRP A 109 -11.21 -24.20 34.50
C TRP A 109 -12.51 -23.48 34.87
N THR A 110 -12.90 -22.41 34.17
CA THR A 110 -14.16 -21.71 34.44
C THR A 110 -15.38 -22.49 33.97
N THR A 111 -15.28 -23.29 32.91
CA THR A 111 -16.39 -24.18 32.47
C THR A 111 -16.60 -25.39 33.37
N TYR A 112 -15.60 -25.85 34.13
CA TYR A 112 -15.75 -26.95 35.09
C TYR A 112 -16.32 -26.52 36.46
N LEU A 113 -16.28 -25.22 36.77
CA LEU A 113 -16.73 -24.65 38.05
C LEU A 113 -18.18 -24.14 38.02
N LEU A 114 -18.85 -24.14 36.86
CA LEU A 114 -20.24 -23.76 36.62
C LEU A 114 -21.10 -25.00 36.32
#